data_AF-A0A2E5H1T4-F1
#
_entry.id   AF-A0A2E5H1T4-F1
#
_cell.length_a   1.000
_cell.length_b   1.000
_cell.length_c   1.000
_cell.angle_alpha   90.00
_cell.angle_beta   90.00
_cell.angle_gamma   90.00
#
_symmetry.space_group_name_H-M   'P 1'
#
loop_
_entity.id
_entity.type
_entity.pdbx_description
1 polymer ?
#
loop_
_entity_poly.entity_id
_entity_poly.type
_entity_poly.pdbx_seq_one_letter_code
_entity_poly.pdbx_strand_id
1 'polypeptide(L)'
;GVERVYEVRVRGVPTAATLVRLRRGVQIDGRYSAPALVRVLRRWRNARGSEALVAISVHEGRHRQIRKMCEAIGHPVVRLRRVQIGPLRDRRLKVGQYRELTRREINALRRAAANETKHSL
;
A
#
# COMPACT_ATOMS: atom_id res chain seq x y z
N GLY A 1 12.92 3.52 -3.54
CA GLY A 1 11.89 4.48 -3.08
C GLY A 1 11.51 4.20 -1.66
N VAL A 2 11.21 5.25 -0.88
CA VAL A 2 10.70 5.12 0.51
C VAL A 2 9.41 4.30 0.54
N GLU A 3 9.35 3.31 1.45
CA GLU A 3 8.21 2.42 1.63
C GLU A 3 6.91 3.19 1.95
N ARG A 4 5.79 2.76 1.39
CA ARG A 4 4.46 3.28 1.68
C ARG A 4 3.51 2.13 1.93
N VAL A 5 2.83 2.17 3.08
CA VAL A 5 1.85 1.14 3.46
C VAL A 5 0.44 1.68 3.27
N TYR A 6 -0.39 0.88 2.59
CA TYR A 6 -1.77 1.18 2.30
C TYR A 6 -2.68 0.14 2.95
N GLU A 7 -3.79 0.60 3.51
CA GLU A 7 -4.95 -0.23 3.83
C GLU A 7 -5.96 -0.10 2.69
N VAL A 8 -6.26 -1.23 2.06
CA VAL A 8 -7.00 -1.32 0.81
C VAL A 8 -8.22 -2.21 1.01
N ARG A 9 -9.41 -1.61 0.91
CA ARG A 9 -10.66 -2.37 0.85
C ARG A 9 -10.91 -2.75 -0.60
N VAL A 10 -11.01 -4.04 -0.88
CA VAL A 10 -11.24 -4.59 -2.22
C VAL A 10 -12.56 -5.34 -2.30
N ARG A 11 -13.15 -5.38 -3.50
CA ARG A 11 -14.31 -6.23 -3.80
C ARG A 11 -13.88 -7.70 -3.86
N GLY A 12 -14.70 -8.57 -3.31
CA GLY A 12 -14.39 -10.00 -3.17
C GLY A 12 -13.33 -10.27 -2.12
N VAL A 13 -12.93 -11.55 -2.01
CA VAL A 13 -11.85 -11.99 -1.12
C VAL A 13 -10.74 -12.60 -1.98
N PRO A 14 -9.56 -11.98 -2.04
CA PRO A 14 -8.41 -12.55 -2.76
C PRO A 14 -8.04 -13.93 -2.23
N THR A 15 -7.92 -14.90 -3.14
CA THR A 15 -7.42 -16.25 -2.85
C THR A 15 -5.92 -16.24 -2.54
N ALA A 16 -5.40 -17.31 -1.94
CA ALA A 16 -3.97 -17.43 -1.70
C ALA A 16 -3.13 -17.28 -2.99
N ALA A 17 -3.58 -17.89 -4.10
CA ALA A 17 -2.91 -17.80 -5.39
C ALA A 17 -2.88 -16.37 -5.96
N THR A 18 -4.00 -15.64 -5.89
CA THR A 18 -4.04 -14.23 -6.35
C THR A 18 -3.15 -13.32 -5.48
N LEU A 19 -3.10 -13.56 -4.18
CA LEU A 19 -2.19 -12.84 -3.28
C LEU A 19 -0.72 -13.14 -3.58
N VAL A 20 -0.37 -14.37 -3.94
CA VAL A 20 1.00 -14.71 -4.37
C VAL A 20 1.36 -13.96 -5.65
N ARG A 21 0.46 -13.92 -6.65
CA ARG A 21 0.66 -13.12 -7.87
C ARG A 21 0.87 -11.64 -7.55
N LEU A 22 0.01 -11.07 -6.71
CA LEU A 22 0.12 -9.67 -6.30
C LEU A 22 1.45 -9.35 -5.60
N ARG A 23 1.94 -10.26 -4.74
CA ARG A 23 3.23 -10.10 -4.04
C ARG A 23 4.43 -10.14 -4.96
N ARG A 24 4.41 -11.01 -5.98
CA ARG A 24 5.49 -11.13 -6.97
C ARG A 24 5.56 -9.93 -7.93
N GLY A 25 4.46 -9.19 -8.02
CA GLY A 25 4.30 -8.09 -8.96
C GLY A 25 3.38 -8.47 -10.12
N VAL A 26 2.64 -7.50 -10.62
CA VAL A 26 1.65 -7.68 -11.69
C VAL A 26 1.86 -6.63 -12.77
N GLN A 27 1.49 -6.96 -14.00
CA GLN A 27 1.60 -6.02 -15.11
C GLN A 27 0.57 -4.90 -14.94
N ILE A 28 1.05 -3.66 -14.90
CA ILE A 28 0.25 -2.45 -14.88
C ILE A 28 0.89 -1.45 -15.85
N ASP A 29 0.11 -0.78 -16.70
CA ASP A 29 0.62 0.16 -17.71
C ASP A 29 1.79 -0.41 -18.54
N GLY A 30 1.65 -1.62 -19.07
CA GLY A 30 2.64 -2.26 -19.95
C GLY A 30 3.88 -2.84 -19.26
N ARG A 31 4.11 -2.59 -17.96
CA ARG A 31 5.28 -3.12 -17.23
C ARG A 31 4.92 -3.72 -15.87
N TYR A 32 5.69 -4.70 -15.41
CA TYR A 32 5.48 -5.29 -14.09
C TYR A 32 5.73 -4.28 -12.97
N SER A 33 4.88 -4.32 -11.94
CA SER A 33 5.18 -3.67 -10.66
C SER A 33 6.34 -4.38 -9.98
N ALA A 34 7.06 -3.67 -9.13
CA ALA A 34 8.00 -4.31 -8.21
C ALA A 34 7.24 -5.24 -7.23
N PRO A 35 7.95 -6.20 -6.61
CA PRO A 35 7.38 -7.01 -5.54
C PRO A 35 6.80 -6.16 -4.41
N ALA A 36 5.73 -6.64 -3.79
CA ALA A 36 5.01 -5.94 -2.74
C ALA A 36 4.77 -6.84 -1.54
N LEU A 37 4.80 -6.28 -0.34
CA LEU A 37 4.34 -6.99 0.85
C LEU A 37 2.83 -6.89 0.94
N VAL A 38 2.15 -8.04 1.02
CA VAL A 38 0.69 -8.10 1.02
C VAL A 38 0.19 -8.98 2.16
N ARG A 39 -0.67 -8.42 3.01
CA ARG A 39 -1.31 -9.13 4.13
C ARG A 39 -2.79 -8.85 4.18
N VAL A 40 -3.62 -9.89 4.27
CA VAL A 40 -5.06 -9.74 4.53
C VAL A 40 -5.26 -9.43 6.01
N LEU A 41 -5.93 -8.31 6.31
CA LEU A 41 -6.22 -7.87 7.68
C LEU A 41 -7.60 -8.32 8.14
N ARG A 42 -8.59 -8.31 7.24
CA ARG A 42 -9.98 -8.67 7.57
C ARG A 42 -10.73 -9.12 6.31
N ARG A 43 -11.74 -9.96 6.51
CA ARG A 43 -12.71 -10.40 5.49
C ARG A 43 -14.11 -10.24 6.05
N TRP A 44 -15.08 -9.85 5.23
CA TRP A 44 -16.49 -9.78 5.63
C TRP A 44 -17.42 -9.86 4.42
N ARG A 45 -18.72 -10.06 4.68
CA ARG A 45 -19.79 -10.00 3.69
C ARG A 45 -20.78 -8.92 4.08
N ASN A 46 -21.34 -8.22 3.10
CA ASN A 46 -22.40 -7.23 3.27
C ASN A 46 -23.45 -7.39 2.14
N ALA A 47 -24.45 -6.52 2.10
CA ALA A 47 -25.51 -6.56 1.10
C ALA A 47 -25.01 -6.45 -0.36
N ARG A 48 -23.82 -5.87 -0.59
CA ARG A 48 -23.20 -5.72 -1.91
C ARG A 48 -22.20 -6.86 -2.23
N GLY A 49 -22.14 -7.89 -1.39
CA GLY A 49 -21.26 -9.06 -1.54
C GLY A 49 -20.11 -9.11 -0.55
N SER A 50 -19.12 -9.94 -0.86
CA SER A 50 -17.92 -10.13 -0.02
C SER A 50 -16.87 -9.05 -0.29
N GLU A 51 -16.10 -8.70 0.73
CA GLU A 51 -14.98 -7.77 0.64
C GLU A 51 -13.85 -8.18 1.59
N ALA A 52 -12.66 -7.66 1.32
CA ALA A 52 -11.49 -7.83 2.17
C ALA A 52 -10.77 -6.50 2.40
N LEU A 53 -10.16 -6.37 3.58
CA LEU A 53 -9.20 -5.32 3.91
C LEU A 53 -7.80 -5.92 3.81
N VAL A 54 -6.97 -5.33 2.96
CA VAL A 54 -5.61 -5.80 2.65
C VAL A 54 -4.62 -4.68 2.95
N ALA A 55 -3.57 -5.00 3.69
CA ALA A 55 -2.39 -4.15 3.80
C ALA A 55 -1.46 -4.43 2.61
N ILE A 56 -1.10 -3.39 1.86
CA ILE A 56 -0.16 -3.46 0.74
C ILE A 56 0.97 -2.48 1.00
N SER A 57 2.21 -2.97 0.98
CA SER A 57 3.42 -2.16 1.05
C SER A 57 4.14 -2.12 -0.28
N VAL A 58 4.48 -0.91 -0.74
CA VAL A 58 5.20 -0.68 -2.00
C VAL A 58 6.31 0.34 -1.77
N HIS A 59 7.41 0.21 -2.52
CA HIS A 59 8.52 1.18 -2.53
C HIS A 59 8.53 2.07 -3.77
N GLU A 60 7.64 1.83 -4.74
CA GLU A 60 7.42 2.67 -5.92
C GLU A 60 6.11 3.48 -5.80
N GLY A 61 5.99 4.53 -6.62
CA GLY A 61 4.92 5.52 -6.53
C GLY A 61 4.24 5.80 -7.88
N ARG A 62 3.91 4.76 -8.66
CA ARG A 62 3.34 4.94 -10.00
C ARG A 62 1.88 5.44 -9.94
N HIS A 63 1.43 6.14 -11.00
CA HIS A 63 0.07 6.68 -11.06
C HIS A 63 -1.00 5.59 -10.87
N ARG A 64 -1.81 5.75 -9.81
CA ARG A 64 -2.88 4.81 -9.41
C ARG A 64 -2.41 3.37 -9.20
N GLN A 65 -1.12 3.16 -8.91
CA GLN A 65 -0.49 1.84 -8.81
C GLN A 65 -1.32 0.81 -8.03
N ILE A 66 -1.65 1.10 -6.76
CA ILE A 66 -2.39 0.16 -5.90
C ILE A 66 -3.73 -0.24 -6.52
N ARG A 67 -4.44 0.71 -7.14
CA ARG A 67 -5.73 0.44 -7.78
C ARG A 67 -5.58 -0.51 -8.96
N LYS A 68 -4.61 -0.22 -9.83
CA LYS A 68 -4.29 -1.04 -11.01
C LYS A 68 -3.80 -2.43 -10.64
N MET A 69 -2.95 -2.54 -9.61
CA MET A 69 -2.46 -3.83 -9.12
C MET A 69 -3.60 -4.72 -8.61
N CYS A 70 -4.51 -4.16 -7.82
CA CYS A 70 -5.67 -4.87 -7.31
C CYS A 70 -6.67 -5.25 -8.43
N GLU A 71 -6.84 -4.37 -9.42
CA GLU A 71 -7.66 -4.64 -10.61
C GLU A 71 -7.09 -5.77 -11.47
N ALA A 72 -5.76 -5.80 -11.67
CA ALA A 72 -5.07 -6.84 -12.43
C ALA A 72 -5.22 -8.26 -11.83
N ILE A 73 -5.60 -8.38 -10.55
CA ILE A 73 -5.91 -9.65 -9.91
C ILE A 73 -7.42 -9.89 -9.72
N GLY A 74 -8.28 -9.06 -10.32
CA GLY A 74 -9.74 -9.20 -10.28
C GLY A 74 -10.42 -8.66 -9.02
N HIS A 75 -9.72 -7.85 -8.21
CA HIS A 75 -10.22 -7.35 -6.92
C HIS A 75 -10.19 -5.82 -6.86
N PRO A 76 -11.07 -5.11 -7.59
CA PRO A 76 -11.03 -3.66 -7.68
C PRO A 76 -11.19 -2.98 -6.31
N VAL A 77 -10.52 -1.84 -6.15
CA VAL A 77 -10.44 -1.11 -4.88
C VAL A 77 -11.69 -0.28 -4.61
N VAL A 78 -12.35 -0.56 -3.50
CA VAL A 78 -13.52 0.18 -2.96
C VAL A 78 -13.08 1.39 -2.13
N ARG A 79 -12.07 1.20 -1.26
CA ARG A 79 -11.50 2.28 -0.43
C ARG A 79 -9.99 2.11 -0.31
N LEU A 80 -9.27 3.22 -0.40
CA LEU A 80 -7.81 3.25 -0.31
C LEU A 80 -7.40 4.28 0.74
N ARG A 81 -6.58 3.88 1.70
CA ARG A 81 -5.98 4.78 2.68
C ARG A 81 -4.49 4.48 2.80
N ARG A 82 -3.64 5.48 2.60
CA ARG A 82 -2.23 5.37 2.98
C ARG A 82 -2.12 5.59 4.48
N VAL A 83 -1.51 4.64 5.18
CA VAL A 83 -1.42 4.64 6.65
C VAL A 83 0.01 4.84 7.15
N GLN A 84 1.01 4.71 6.26
CA GLN A 84 2.42 4.90 6.61
C GLN A 84 3.23 5.41 5.41
N ILE A 85 4.21 6.28 5.68
CA ILE A 85 5.23 6.73 4.73
C ILE A 85 6.59 6.58 5.42
N GLY A 86 7.37 5.58 5.02
CA GLY A 86 8.62 5.20 5.67
C GLY A 86 8.40 5.02 7.18
N PRO A 87 9.12 5.78 8.03
CA PRO A 87 8.97 5.72 9.48
C PRO A 87 7.73 6.44 10.01
N LEU A 88 7.03 7.23 9.18
CA LEU A 88 5.91 8.04 9.64
C LEU A 88 4.61 7.24 9.66
N ARG A 89 4.02 7.16 10.84
CA ARG A 89 2.69 6.59 11.06
C ARG A 89 1.96 7.38 12.14
N ASP A 90 0.77 7.88 11.81
CA ASP A 90 -0.08 8.55 12.78
C ASP A 90 -1.49 7.96 12.74
N ARG A 91 -1.87 7.26 13.81
CA ARG A 91 -3.19 6.64 13.96
C ARG A 91 -4.22 7.60 14.55
N ARG A 92 -3.78 8.71 15.14
CA ARG A 92 -4.63 9.66 15.89
C ARG A 92 -5.08 10.83 15.02
N LEU A 93 -4.32 11.17 13.98
CA LEU A 93 -4.67 12.23 13.03
C LEU A 93 -5.96 11.89 12.28
N LYS A 94 -6.97 12.77 12.41
CA LYS A 94 -8.29 12.60 11.77
C LYS A 94 -8.26 13.06 10.31
N VAL A 95 -9.29 12.67 9.55
CA VAL A 95 -9.47 13.09 8.16
C VAL A 95 -9.58 14.62 8.10
N GLY A 96 -8.86 15.23 7.15
CA GLY A 96 -8.84 16.69 6.95
C GLY A 96 -7.89 17.45 7.88
N GLN A 97 -7.32 16.80 8.90
CA GLN A 97 -6.37 17.43 9.80
C GLN A 97 -4.92 17.29 9.30
N TYR A 98 -4.09 18.25 9.71
CA TYR A 98 -2.64 18.20 9.57
C TYR A 98 -1.99 18.52 10.92
N ARG A 99 -0.72 18.17 11.05
CA ARG A 99 0.14 18.60 12.14
C ARG A 99 1.57 18.74 11.63
N GLU A 100 2.36 19.50 12.36
CA GLU A 100 3.80 19.53 12.12
C GLU A 100 4.46 18.21 12.53
N LEU A 101 5.55 17.88 11.84
CA LEU A 101 6.39 16.76 12.20
C LEU A 101 7.30 17.14 13.37
N THR A 102 7.50 16.20 14.27
CA THR A 102 8.50 16.37 15.34
C THR A 102 9.92 16.32 14.76
N ARG A 103 10.89 16.92 15.44
CA ARG A 103 12.32 16.83 15.04
C ARG A 103 12.79 15.39 14.87
N ARG A 104 12.30 14.47 15.72
CA ARG A 104 12.59 13.03 15.64
C ARG A 104 12.07 12.41 14.34
N GLU A 105 10.84 12.74 13.96
CA GLU A 105 10.22 12.26 12.71
C GLU A 105 10.93 12.81 11.47
N ILE A 106 11.32 14.09 11.48
CA ILE A 106 12.11 14.71 10.42
C ILE A 106 13.45 13.98 10.25
N ASN A 107 14.16 13.72 11.36
CA ASN A 107 15.42 13.00 11.31
C ASN A 107 15.26 11.55 10.83
N ALA A 108 14.19 10.86 11.25
CA ALA A 108 13.89 9.51 10.78
C ALA A 108 13.60 9.49 9.27
N LEU A 109 12.83 10.46 8.76
CA LEU A 109 12.58 10.61 7.33
C LEU A 109 13.85 10.85 6.53
N ARG A 110 14.72 11.77 6.98
CA ARG A 110 16.00 12.05 6.32
C ARG A 110 16.86 10.79 6.19
N ARG A 111 16.94 9.99 7.26
CA ARG A 111 17.67 8.72 7.25
C ARG A 111 17.05 7.71 6.29
N ALA A 112 15.72 7.58 6.30
CA ALA A 112 15.01 6.67 5.39
C ALA A 112 15.22 7.03 3.92
N ALA A 113 15.27 8.32 3.59
CA ALA A 113 15.57 8.80 2.24
C ALA A 113 17.05 8.62 1.85
N ALA A 114 17.99 8.86 2.76
CA ALA A 114 19.42 8.71 2.48
C ALA A 114 19.86 7.25 2.31
N ASN A 115 19.26 6.32 3.07
CA ASN A 115 19.55 4.89 2.94
C ASN A 115 19.09 4.30 1.60
N GLU A 116 18.11 4.93 0.94
CA GLU A 116 17.71 4.59 -0.44
C GLU A 116 18.82 4.91 -1.44
N THR A 117 19.42 6.11 -1.34
CA THR A 117 20.48 6.55 -2.27
C THR A 117 21.66 5.58 -2.30
N LYS A 118 21.97 4.94 -1.17
CA LYS A 118 23.10 3.99 -1.05
C LYS A 118 22.83 2.58 -1.61
N HIS A 119 21.57 2.18 -1.81
CA HIS A 119 21.21 0.88 -2.39
C HIS A 119 20.86 0.95 -3.88
N SER A 120 20.95 2.15 -4.47
CA SER A 120 20.62 2.41 -5.87
C SER A 120 21.85 2.81 -6.70
N LEU A 121 23.04 2.72 -6.10
CA LEU A 121 24.38 2.88 -6.69
C LEU A 121 25.13 1.56 -6.50
#